data_AF-A0A8C7AY46-F1
#
_entry.id   AF-A0A8C7AY46-F1
#
_cell.length_a   1.000
_cell.length_b   1.000
_cell.length_c   1.000
_cell.angle_alpha   90.00
_cell.angle_beta   90.00
_cell.angle_gamma   90.00
#
_symmetry.space_group_name_H-M   'P 1'
#
loop_
_entity.id
_entity.type
_entity.pdbx_description
1 polymer ?
#
loop_
_entity_poly.entity_id
_entity_poly.type
_entity_poly.pdbx_seq_one_letter_code
_entity_poly.pdbx_strand_id
1 'polypeptide(L)'
;MVIGIPNVGKSSLINALRRQHLGKGKATRVGGEPGITRAVMSRIQVCDRPLLFLLDTPGVLSPRIESVEIGLKLALCGTVLDHLVGEETLADYLLYTLNRHRLFGYVQHYGLDGACDDITSVLKRVAVRLGKTQKVKVFTGTGDVNVIQPNYPAAARDFLRTFRSGLLGPVMLDRDVLQSLPLAAP
;
A
#
# COMPACT_ATOMS: atom_id res chain seq x y z
N MET A 1 12.50 -11.60 19.82
CA MET A 1 12.93 -11.15 18.47
C MET A 1 11.69 -10.97 17.62
N VAL A 2 11.60 -9.92 16.80
CA VAL A 2 10.43 -9.68 15.94
C VAL A 2 10.83 -9.89 14.48
N ILE A 3 10.14 -10.78 13.77
CA ILE A 3 10.43 -11.16 12.37
C ILE A 3 9.19 -10.97 11.49
N GLY A 4 9.40 -10.78 10.18
CA GLY A 4 8.32 -10.64 9.20
C GLY A 4 8.75 -9.81 7.98
N ILE A 5 7.90 -9.80 6.95
CA ILE A 5 8.15 -9.10 5.67
C ILE A 5 8.25 -7.57 5.85
N PRO A 6 8.74 -6.80 4.87
CA PRO A 6 8.77 -5.34 4.94
C PRO A 6 7.40 -4.72 5.27
N ASN A 7 7.41 -3.55 5.92
CA ASN A 7 6.22 -2.72 6.16
C ASN A 7 5.05 -3.31 6.97
N VAL A 8 5.18 -4.51 7.56
CA VAL A 8 4.16 -5.09 8.48
C VAL A 8 4.11 -4.44 9.89
N GLY A 9 4.86 -3.36 10.11
CA GLY A 9 4.80 -2.62 11.39
C GLY A 9 5.70 -3.14 12.52
N LYS A 10 6.72 -3.97 12.23
CA LYS A 10 7.67 -4.50 13.24
C LYS A 10 8.27 -3.40 14.13
N SER A 11 8.88 -2.39 13.52
CA SER A 11 9.51 -1.26 14.21
C SER A 11 8.49 -0.38 14.95
N SER A 12 7.28 -0.25 14.39
CA SER A 12 6.17 0.46 15.04
C SER A 12 5.72 -0.24 16.31
N LEU A 13 5.59 -1.58 16.28
CA LEU A 13 5.22 -2.39 17.44
C LEU A 13 6.27 -2.25 18.57
N ILE A 14 7.56 -2.35 18.23
CA ILE A 14 8.65 -2.19 19.21
C ILE A 14 8.61 -0.79 19.85
N ASN A 15 8.45 0.26 19.04
CA ASN A 15 8.35 1.63 19.54
C ASN A 15 7.08 1.85 20.39
N ALA A 16 5.96 1.20 20.07
CA ALA A 16 4.73 1.28 20.83
C ALA A 16 4.90 0.61 22.21
N LEU A 17 5.44 -0.60 22.26
CA LEU A 17 5.71 -1.31 23.52
C LEU A 17 6.68 -0.54 24.42
N ARG A 18 7.75 0.02 23.84
CA ARG A 18 8.71 0.86 24.56
C ARG A 18 8.06 2.10 25.16
N ARG A 19 7.19 2.76 24.40
CA ARG A 19 6.47 3.95 24.89
C ARG A 19 5.50 3.57 26.02
N GLN A 20 4.76 2.48 25.85
CA GLN A 20 3.73 2.05 26.80
C GLN A 20 4.31 1.64 28.16
N HIS A 21 5.39 0.85 28.18
CA HIS A 21 5.90 0.29 29.45
C HIS A 21 7.07 1.08 30.03
N LEU A 22 7.80 1.86 29.23
CA LEU A 22 8.96 2.64 29.72
C LEU A 22 8.76 4.16 29.63
N GLY A 23 7.70 4.66 28.98
CA GLY A 23 7.51 6.09 28.73
C GLY A 23 8.60 6.73 27.84
N LYS A 24 9.43 5.91 27.18
CA LYS A 24 10.57 6.40 26.38
C LYS A 24 10.17 6.64 24.92
N GLY A 25 10.93 7.52 24.24
CA GLY A 25 10.70 7.90 22.84
C GLY A 25 10.90 6.77 21.81
N LYS A 26 11.10 7.11 20.53
CA LYS A 26 11.38 6.10 19.49
C LYS A 26 12.81 5.58 19.62
N ALA A 27 12.99 4.26 19.51
CA ALA A 27 14.30 3.61 19.46
C ALA A 27 14.66 3.13 18.05
N THR A 28 13.66 2.86 17.21
CA THR A 28 13.83 2.40 15.82
C THR A 28 13.23 3.39 14.84
N ARG A 29 13.79 3.43 13.63
CA ARG A 29 13.25 4.23 12.53
C ARG A 29 12.00 3.53 11.97
N VAL A 30 11.01 4.33 11.58
CA VAL A 30 9.74 3.85 11.01
C VAL A 30 9.45 4.68 9.76
N GLY A 31 9.05 4.01 8.68
CA GLY A 31 8.49 4.64 7.49
C GLY A 31 7.84 3.59 6.57
N GLY A 32 7.17 4.06 5.52
CA GLY A 32 6.40 3.22 4.61
C GLY A 32 7.19 2.68 3.42
N GLU A 33 8.48 3.01 3.30
CA GLU A 33 9.33 2.49 2.22
C GLU A 33 9.96 1.15 2.63
N PRO A 34 9.93 0.12 1.76
CA PRO A 34 10.67 -1.11 1.98
C PRO A 34 12.17 -0.84 2.20
N GLY A 35 12.79 -1.58 3.11
CA GLY A 35 14.25 -1.48 3.34
C GLY A 35 14.72 -0.34 4.26
N ILE A 36 13.82 0.30 5.02
CA ILE A 36 14.21 1.31 6.04
C ILE A 36 15.09 0.70 7.14
N THR A 37 14.72 -0.48 7.65
CA THR A 37 15.56 -1.22 8.59
C THR A 37 16.57 -2.04 7.79
N ARG A 38 17.81 -1.54 7.68
CA ARG A 38 18.87 -2.11 6.83
C ARG A 38 19.78 -3.13 7.53
N ALA A 39 19.75 -3.17 8.86
CA ALA A 39 20.51 -4.13 9.66
C ALA A 39 19.71 -4.49 10.91
N VAL A 40 20.01 -5.66 11.50
CA VAL A 40 19.48 -6.04 12.80
C VAL A 40 19.95 -5.01 13.82
N MET A 41 19.02 -4.30 14.44
CA MET A 41 19.34 -3.28 15.43
C MET A 41 19.67 -3.94 16.78
N SER A 42 20.35 -3.18 17.64
CA SER A 42 20.72 -3.59 18.99
C SER A 42 19.50 -3.99 19.85
N ARG A 43 19.73 -4.69 20.96
CA ARG A 43 18.69 -5.06 21.94
C ARG A 43 18.00 -3.80 22.47
N ILE A 44 16.73 -3.63 22.14
CA ILE A 44 15.91 -2.51 22.61
C ILE A 44 15.11 -2.97 23.82
N GLN A 45 15.40 -2.38 24.97
CA GLN A 45 14.56 -2.59 26.14
C GLN A 45 13.17 -1.99 25.88
N VAL A 46 12.14 -2.81 26.11
CA VAL A 46 10.73 -2.39 25.95
C VAL A 46 9.92 -2.50 27.23
N CYS A 47 10.41 -3.21 28.26
CA CYS A 47 9.80 -3.28 29.59
C CYS A 47 10.89 -3.41 30.66
N ASP A 48 10.64 -2.89 31.86
CA ASP A 48 11.51 -2.99 33.03
C ASP A 48 11.09 -4.12 33.98
N ARG A 49 9.78 -4.41 34.06
CA ARG A 49 9.19 -5.47 34.90
C ARG A 49 8.02 -6.19 34.20
N PRO A 50 8.20 -7.43 33.72
CA PRO A 50 9.47 -8.15 33.65
C PRO A 50 10.45 -7.46 32.70
N LEU A 51 11.74 -7.58 32.98
CA LEU A 51 12.78 -7.04 32.12
C LEU A 51 12.70 -7.69 30.73
N LEU A 52 12.32 -6.90 29.72
CA LEU A 52 12.09 -7.40 28.36
C LEU A 52 12.88 -6.58 27.33
N PHE A 53 13.58 -7.30 26.46
CA PHE A 53 14.28 -6.73 25.31
C PHE A 53 13.73 -7.32 24.01
N LEU A 54 13.57 -6.47 22.99
CA LEU A 54 13.24 -6.86 21.63
C LEU A 54 14.40 -6.55 20.68
N LEU A 55 14.47 -7.32 19.60
CA LEU A 55 15.40 -7.13 18.50
C LEU A 55 14.57 -6.74 17.28
N ASP A 56 14.87 -5.58 16.70
CA ASP A 56 14.26 -5.14 15.45
C ASP A 56 15.10 -5.68 14.28
N THR A 57 14.46 -6.42 13.39
CA THR A 57 15.12 -7.02 12.22
C THR A 57 14.64 -6.35 10.94
N PRO A 58 15.49 -6.32 9.89
CA PRO A 58 15.04 -6.00 8.54
C PRO A 58 13.81 -6.81 8.15
N GLY A 59 12.93 -6.21 7.35
CA GLY A 59 11.87 -6.97 6.69
C GLY A 59 12.47 -7.84 5.60
N VAL A 60 12.18 -9.13 5.62
CA VAL A 60 12.68 -10.07 4.61
C VAL A 60 11.48 -10.64 3.86
N LEU A 61 11.44 -10.40 2.55
CA LEU A 61 10.49 -11.03 1.64
C LEU A 61 11.14 -12.27 1.03
N SER A 62 10.37 -13.33 0.77
CA SER A 62 10.87 -14.50 0.05
C SER A 62 11.42 -14.09 -1.32
N PRO A 63 12.58 -14.63 -1.76
CA PRO A 63 13.12 -14.36 -3.09
C PRO A 63 12.23 -14.93 -4.20
N ARG A 64 11.34 -15.89 -3.89
CA ARG A 64 10.39 -16.48 -4.82
C ARG A 64 8.98 -16.13 -4.38
N ILE A 65 8.28 -15.39 -5.24
CA ILE A 65 6.85 -15.14 -5.11
C ILE A 65 6.12 -16.26 -5.86
N GLU A 66 5.19 -16.93 -5.19
CA GLU A 66 4.54 -18.14 -5.68
C GLU A 66 3.60 -17.90 -6.86
N SER A 67 2.97 -16.72 -6.91
CA SER A 67 2.07 -16.33 -8.00
C SER A 67 2.09 -14.83 -8.24
N VAL A 68 1.67 -14.42 -9.45
CA VAL A 68 1.51 -13.01 -9.82
C VAL A 68 0.53 -12.32 -8.88
N GLU A 69 -0.58 -12.98 -8.52
CA GLU A 69 -1.59 -12.42 -7.62
C GLU A 69 -1.01 -12.10 -6.23
N ILE A 70 -0.22 -13.02 -5.66
CA ILE A 70 0.45 -12.78 -4.37
C ILE A 70 1.40 -11.58 -4.49
N GLY A 71 2.14 -11.47 -5.60
CA GLY A 71 3.00 -10.32 -5.88
C GLY A 71 2.24 -8.99 -5.92
N LEU A 72 1.08 -8.96 -6.58
CA LEU A 72 0.22 -7.78 -6.65
C LEU A 72 -0.32 -7.40 -5.27
N LYS A 73 -0.76 -8.36 -4.46
CA LYS A 73 -1.22 -8.10 -3.07
C LYS A 73 -0.08 -7.58 -2.18
N LEU A 74 1.11 -8.16 -2.29
CA LEU A 74 2.31 -7.71 -1.60
C LEU A 74 2.68 -6.28 -1.99
N ALA A 75 2.61 -5.95 -3.28
CA ALA A 75 2.81 -4.60 -3.78
C ALA A 75 1.72 -3.65 -3.26
N LEU A 76 0.44 -4.02 -3.26
CA LEU A 76 -0.63 -3.19 -2.68
C LEU A 76 -0.40 -2.87 -1.20
N CYS A 77 0.10 -3.82 -0.42
CA CYS A 77 0.48 -3.62 0.98
C CYS A 77 1.78 -2.81 1.17
N GLY A 78 2.41 -2.38 0.07
CA GLY A 78 3.63 -1.58 0.07
C GLY A 78 4.87 -2.38 0.45
N THR A 79 4.83 -3.71 0.40
CA THR A 79 5.99 -4.55 0.76
C THR A 79 7.01 -4.66 -0.39
N VAL A 80 6.55 -4.40 -1.61
CA VAL A 80 7.32 -4.29 -2.86
C VAL A 80 7.13 -2.87 -3.41
N LEU A 81 8.13 -2.36 -4.12
CA LEU A 81 8.09 -1.02 -4.72
C LEU A 81 7.11 -0.98 -5.90
N ASP A 82 6.20 0.00 -5.90
CA ASP A 82 5.09 0.09 -6.86
C ASP A 82 5.54 0.13 -8.32
N HIS A 83 6.60 0.89 -8.61
CA HIS A 83 7.13 1.05 -9.98
C HIS A 83 7.71 -0.24 -10.56
N LEU A 84 8.03 -1.25 -9.73
CA LEU A 84 8.47 -2.57 -10.23
C LEU A 84 7.32 -3.34 -10.85
N VAL A 85 6.08 -3.06 -10.43
CA VAL A 85 4.84 -3.63 -10.99
C VAL A 85 4.24 -2.71 -12.05
N GLY A 86 4.36 -1.40 -11.83
CA GLY A 86 3.66 -0.35 -12.58
C GLY A 86 2.43 0.12 -11.81
N GLU A 87 2.37 1.42 -11.50
CA GLU A 87 1.33 1.96 -10.63
C GLU A 87 -0.08 1.85 -11.23
N GLU A 88 -0.21 2.00 -12.54
CA GLU A 88 -1.50 1.86 -13.24
C GLU A 88 -1.99 0.41 -13.20
N THR A 89 -1.13 -0.57 -13.47
CA THR A 89 -1.44 -2.01 -13.35
C THR A 89 -1.86 -2.38 -11.93
N LEU A 90 -1.15 -1.84 -10.93
CA LEU A 90 -1.46 -2.10 -9.53
C LEU A 90 -2.79 -1.45 -9.12
N ALA A 91 -3.08 -0.25 -9.63
CA ALA A 91 -4.35 0.43 -9.42
C ALA A 91 -5.52 -0.31 -10.08
N ASP A 92 -5.31 -0.90 -11.26
CA ASP A 92 -6.30 -1.74 -11.95
C ASP A 92 -6.64 -2.99 -11.14
N TYR A 93 -5.61 -3.72 -10.68
CA TYR A 93 -5.82 -4.88 -9.82
C TYR A 93 -6.54 -4.52 -8.50
N LEU A 94 -6.23 -3.36 -7.92
CA LEU A 94 -6.95 -2.85 -6.76
C LEU A 94 -8.43 -2.59 -7.09
N LEU A 95 -8.72 -1.91 -8.20
CA LEU A 95 -10.10 -1.65 -8.64
C LEU A 95 -10.89 -2.94 -8.83
N TYR A 96 -10.30 -3.91 -9.54
CA TYR A 96 -10.85 -5.25 -9.69
C TYR A 96 -11.19 -5.89 -8.33
N THR A 97 -10.24 -5.85 -7.39
CA THR A 97 -10.42 -6.44 -6.06
C THR A 97 -11.54 -5.74 -5.27
N LEU A 98 -11.59 -4.41 -5.32
CA LEU A 98 -12.63 -3.61 -4.66
C LEU A 98 -14.02 -3.94 -5.23
N ASN A 99 -14.17 -3.97 -6.55
CA ASN A 99 -15.44 -4.26 -7.21
C ASN A 99 -15.90 -5.71 -6.93
N ARG A 100 -14.98 -6.68 -7.04
CA ARG A 100 -15.24 -8.08 -6.73
C ARG A 100 -15.75 -8.28 -5.31
N HIS A 101 -15.23 -7.52 -4.35
CA HIS A 101 -15.67 -7.57 -2.95
C HIS A 101 -16.83 -6.62 -2.61
N ARG A 102 -17.39 -5.93 -3.62
CA ARG A 102 -18.46 -4.93 -3.48
C ARG A 102 -18.09 -3.78 -2.53
N LEU A 103 -16.82 -3.37 -2.54
CA LEU A 103 -16.26 -2.31 -1.72
C LEU A 103 -16.18 -1.01 -2.54
N PHE A 104 -17.25 -0.22 -2.51
CA PHE A 104 -17.39 0.97 -3.35
C PHE A 104 -16.96 2.28 -2.65
N GLY A 105 -16.14 2.21 -1.60
CA GLY A 105 -15.66 3.41 -0.89
C GLY A 105 -14.95 4.40 -1.81
N TYR A 106 -14.29 3.92 -2.88
CA TYR A 106 -13.66 4.76 -3.89
C TYR A 106 -14.63 5.61 -4.71
N VAL A 107 -15.85 5.11 -4.97
CA VAL A 107 -16.90 5.84 -5.70
C VAL A 107 -17.26 7.09 -4.92
N GLN A 108 -17.50 6.94 -3.62
CA GLN A 108 -17.82 8.04 -2.73
C GLN A 108 -16.62 8.98 -2.53
N HIS A 109 -15.42 8.43 -2.30
CA HIS A 109 -14.21 9.21 -2.06
C HIS A 109 -13.86 10.14 -3.23
N TYR A 110 -13.96 9.63 -4.46
CA TYR A 110 -13.65 10.38 -5.68
C TYR A 110 -14.87 11.01 -6.35
N GLY A 111 -16.08 10.83 -5.81
CA GLY A 111 -17.32 11.36 -6.38
C GLY A 111 -17.55 10.87 -7.82
N LEU A 112 -17.47 9.55 -8.01
CA LEU A 112 -17.85 8.89 -9.25
C LEU A 112 -19.37 8.69 -9.28
N ASP A 113 -19.95 8.63 -10.49
CA ASP A 113 -21.39 8.42 -10.67
C ASP A 113 -21.81 6.98 -10.28
N GLY A 114 -20.87 6.04 -10.31
CA GLY A 114 -21.08 4.65 -9.93
C GLY A 114 -19.77 3.86 -9.93
N ALA A 115 -19.88 2.57 -9.59
CA ALA A 115 -18.77 1.64 -9.76
C ALA A 115 -18.50 1.41 -11.25
N CYS A 116 -17.22 1.26 -11.62
CA CYS A 116 -16.83 0.91 -12.99
C CYS A 116 -15.62 -0.01 -13.00
N ASP A 117 -15.49 -0.81 -14.06
CA ASP A 117 -14.40 -1.78 -14.25
C ASP A 117 -13.29 -1.26 -15.19
N ASP A 118 -13.37 0.00 -15.62
CA ASP A 118 -12.30 0.64 -16.41
C ASP A 118 -11.45 1.55 -15.52
N ILE A 119 -10.23 1.10 -15.23
CA ILE A 119 -9.26 1.87 -14.46
C ILE A 119 -8.94 3.21 -15.11
N THR A 120 -8.93 3.32 -16.44
CA THR A 120 -8.60 4.57 -17.14
C THR A 120 -9.62 5.65 -16.81
N SER A 121 -10.91 5.29 -16.81
CA SER A 121 -12.01 6.18 -16.43
C SER A 121 -11.91 6.62 -14.97
N VAL A 122 -11.61 5.69 -14.05
CA VAL A 122 -11.38 6.03 -12.62
C VAL A 122 -10.21 7.01 -12.50
N LEU A 123 -9.04 6.67 -13.05
CA LEU A 123 -7.84 7.48 -12.94
C LEU A 123 -8.01 8.85 -13.60
N LYS A 124 -8.75 8.94 -14.71
CA LYS A 124 -9.12 10.22 -15.32
C LYS A 124 -9.90 11.09 -14.34
N ARG A 125 -10.88 10.52 -13.64
CA ARG A 125 -11.67 11.29 -12.66
C ARG A 125 -10.84 11.68 -11.44
N VAL A 126 -10.02 10.77 -10.92
CA VAL A 126 -9.06 11.05 -9.84
C VAL A 126 -8.14 12.21 -10.24
N ALA A 127 -7.58 12.15 -11.45
CA ALA A 127 -6.68 13.18 -11.97
C ALA A 127 -7.35 14.54 -12.05
N VAL A 128 -8.55 14.62 -12.61
CA VAL A 128 -9.31 15.88 -12.73
C VAL A 128 -9.68 16.41 -11.34
N ARG A 129 -10.22 15.56 -10.46
CA ARG A 129 -10.65 15.96 -9.11
C ARG A 129 -9.51 16.50 -8.25
N LEU A 130 -8.32 15.92 -8.38
CA LEU A 130 -7.15 16.26 -7.58
C LEU A 130 -6.18 17.21 -8.29
N GLY A 131 -6.51 17.67 -9.50
CA GLY A 131 -5.64 18.52 -10.30
C GLY A 131 -4.32 17.84 -10.71
N LYS A 132 -4.28 16.52 -10.82
CA LYS A 132 -3.10 15.76 -11.32
C LYS A 132 -3.07 15.84 -12.84
N THR A 133 -2.58 16.97 -13.35
CA THR A 133 -2.43 17.21 -14.79
C THR A 133 -0.97 17.38 -15.18
N GLN A 134 -0.65 17.12 -16.44
CA GLN A 134 0.67 17.36 -17.01
C GLN A 134 0.56 18.10 -18.33
N LYS A 135 1.56 18.94 -18.62
CA LYS A 135 1.72 19.58 -19.92
C LYS A 135 2.52 18.64 -20.83
N VAL A 136 1.99 18.37 -22.01
CA VAL A 136 2.66 17.55 -23.02
C VAL A 136 2.64 18.29 -24.33
N LYS A 137 3.74 18.17 -25.09
CA LYS A 137 3.80 18.64 -26.45
C LYS A 137 3.16 17.60 -27.34
N VAL A 138 2.11 17.99 -28.05
CA VAL A 138 1.45 17.15 -29.04
C VAL A 138 1.87 17.66 -30.41
N PHE A 139 2.41 16.75 -31.22
CA PHE A 139 2.75 17.04 -32.60
C PHE A 139 1.45 17.08 -33.39
N THR A 140 0.98 18.28 -33.71
CA THR A 140 -0.12 18.46 -34.66
C THR A 140 0.50 18.70 -36.04
N GLY A 141 -0.17 18.32 -37.12
CA GLY A 141 0.32 18.56 -38.49
C GLY A 141 0.59 20.03 -38.83
N THR A 142 0.23 20.95 -37.94
CA THR A 142 0.43 22.41 -38.02
C THR A 142 1.44 22.95 -36.99
N GLY A 143 2.14 22.09 -36.23
CA GLY A 143 3.19 22.46 -35.28
C GLY A 143 3.04 21.84 -33.88
N ASP A 144 4.02 22.10 -33.02
CA ASP A 144 4.03 21.66 -31.62
C ASP A 144 3.08 22.52 -30.77
N VAL A 145 2.06 21.88 -30.19
CA VAL A 145 1.12 22.54 -29.28
C VAL A 145 1.26 21.96 -27.88
N ASN A 146 1.34 22.82 -26.86
CA ASN A 146 1.28 22.39 -25.47
C ASN A 146 -0.16 22.10 -25.08
N VAL A 147 -0.46 20.85 -24.74
CA VAL A 147 -1.77 20.39 -24.27
C VAL A 147 -1.67 20.00 -22.80
N ILE A 148 -2.69 20.37 -22.01
CA ILE A 148 -2.84 19.90 -20.63
C ILE A 148 -3.68 18.63 -20.67
N GLN A 149 -3.15 17.53 -20.12
CA GLN A 149 -3.88 16.27 -20.03
C GLN A 149 -3.78 15.67 -18.61
N PRO A 150 -4.68 14.75 -18.24
CA PRO A 150 -4.57 13.96 -17.02
C PRO A 150 -3.21 13.25 -16.91
N ASN A 151 -2.61 13.28 -15.71
CA ASN A 151 -1.42 12.51 -15.37
C ASN A 151 -1.86 11.21 -14.68
N TYR A 152 -2.03 10.16 -15.47
CA TYR A 152 -2.49 8.85 -14.98
C TYR A 152 -1.54 8.21 -13.96
N PRO A 153 -0.20 8.21 -14.14
CA PRO A 153 0.71 7.70 -13.11
C PRO A 153 0.61 8.43 -11.77
N ALA A 154 0.39 9.75 -11.78
CA ALA A 154 0.18 10.52 -10.56
C ALA A 154 -1.17 10.24 -9.90
N ALA A 155 -2.22 10.01 -10.69
CA ALA A 155 -3.53 9.60 -10.20
C ALA A 155 -3.51 8.18 -9.62
N ALA A 156 -2.79 7.25 -10.27
CA ALA A 156 -2.63 5.87 -9.79
C ALA A 156 -1.91 5.83 -8.45
N ARG A 157 -0.81 6.58 -8.28
CA ARG A 157 -0.12 6.73 -7.00
C ARG A 157 -1.03 7.29 -5.90
N ASP A 158 -1.89 8.24 -6.24
CA ASP A 158 -2.87 8.76 -5.29
C ASP A 158 -3.90 7.70 -4.90
N PHE A 159 -4.46 6.98 -5.88
CA PHE A 159 -5.41 5.88 -5.66
C PHE A 159 -4.85 4.80 -4.72
N LEU A 160 -3.62 4.36 -4.97
CA LEU A 160 -2.89 3.40 -4.13
C LEU A 160 -2.62 3.94 -2.72
N ARG A 161 -2.25 5.22 -2.60
CA ARG A 161 -2.04 5.87 -1.30
C ARG A 161 -3.35 5.98 -0.50
N THR A 162 -4.45 6.32 -1.15
CA THR A 162 -5.78 6.41 -0.54
C THR A 162 -6.24 5.06 -0.01
N PHE A 163 -5.98 3.98 -0.76
CA PHE A 163 -6.15 2.62 -0.28
C PHE A 163 -5.29 2.32 0.95
N ARG A 164 -3.97 2.54 0.89
CA ARG A 164 -3.03 2.23 1.98
C ARG A 164 -3.28 3.03 3.27
N SER A 165 -3.88 4.22 3.14
CA SER A 165 -4.28 5.05 4.29
C SER A 165 -5.63 4.66 4.87
N GLY A 166 -6.33 3.67 4.30
CA GLY A 166 -7.64 3.21 4.74
C GLY A 166 -8.79 4.15 4.37
N LEU A 167 -8.55 5.17 3.56
CA LEU A 167 -9.56 6.16 3.15
C LEU A 167 -10.62 5.58 2.20
N LEU A 168 -10.37 4.42 1.61
CA LEU A 168 -11.35 3.65 0.83
C LEU A 168 -12.21 2.71 1.71
N GLY A 169 -11.99 2.71 3.02
CA GLY A 169 -12.59 1.77 3.97
C GLY A 169 -11.69 0.55 4.25
N PRO A 170 -12.14 -0.36 5.14
CA PRO A 170 -11.41 -1.59 5.44
C PRO A 170 -11.47 -2.56 4.26
N VAL A 171 -10.30 -3.02 3.82
CA VAL A 171 -10.18 -3.96 2.70
C VAL A 171 -9.27 -5.11 3.11
N MET A 172 -9.73 -6.34 2.90
CA MET A 172 -8.94 -7.55 3.09
C MET A 172 -8.70 -8.23 1.74
N LEU A 173 -7.46 -8.18 1.26
CA LEU A 173 -7.08 -8.71 -0.07
C LEU A 173 -7.14 -10.24 -0.16
N ASP A 174 -7.09 -10.94 0.99
CA ASP A 174 -7.14 -12.40 1.08
C ASP A 174 -8.50 -12.93 1.54
N ARG A 175 -9.57 -12.16 1.33
CA ARG A 175 -10.93 -12.55 1.73
C ARG A 175 -11.34 -13.90 1.14
N ASP A 176 -11.03 -14.15 -0.13
CA ASP A 176 -11.37 -15.40 -0.81
C ASP A 176 -10.58 -16.59 -0.25
N VAL A 177 -9.33 -16.36 0.19
CA VAL A 177 -8.50 -17.39 0.84
C VAL A 177 -9.13 -17.80 2.17
N LEU A 178 -9.61 -16.84 2.97
CA LEU A 178 -10.30 -17.17 4.22
C LEU A 178 -11.61 -17.93 4.01
N GLN A 179 -12.37 -17.59 2.97
CA GLN A 179 -13.66 -18.23 2.68
C GLN A 179 -13.52 -19.66 2.14
N SER A 180 -12.37 -20.00 1.57
CA SER A 180 -12.07 -21.32 1.01
C SER A 180 -11.45 -22.29 2.03
N LEU A 181 -11.07 -21.82 3.22
CA LEU A 181 -10.61 -22.68 4.30
C LEU A 181 -11.80 -23.48 4.85
N PRO A 182 -11.68 -24.82 4.99
CA PRO A 182 -12.71 -25.59 5.66
C PRO A 182 -12.85 -25.05 7.09
N LEU A 183 -14.10 -24.77 7.50
CA LEU A 183 -14.40 -24.50 8.90
C LEU A 183 -13.85 -25.67 9.70
N ALA A 184 -12.85 -25.40 10.55
CA ALA A 184 -12.36 -26.41 11.47
C ALA A 184 -13.58 -26.99 12.19
N ALA A 185 -13.80 -28.30 12.04
CA ALA A 185 -14.88 -28.97 12.73
C ALA A 185 -14.70 -28.74 14.24
N PRO A 186 -15.80 -28.46 14.97
CA PRO A 186 -15.76 -28.16 16.40
C PRO A 186 -15.18 -29.32 17.23
#